data_AF-A0A452Z148-F1
#
_entry.id   AF-A0A452Z148-F1
#
_cell.length_a   1.000
_cell.length_b   1.000
_cell.length_c   1.000
_cell.angle_alpha   90.00
_cell.angle_beta   90.00
_cell.angle_gamma   90.00
#
_symmetry.space_group_name_H-M   'P 1'
#
loop_
_entity.id
_entity.type
_entity.pdbx_description
1 polymer ?
#
loop_
_entity_poly.entity_id
_entity_poly.type
_entity_poly.pdbx_seq_one_letter_code
_entity_poly.pdbx_strand_id
1 'polypeptide(L)'
;MSPDAAAAASVGKLVLDTGWLAARSTEVALTGVELTTTHPPDASAAAPWMHAAVPGTVLGTLLKNKLIPDPFYGLNNEAIIDIADSGREYYTFWFFTTFQCAPV
;
A
#
# COMPACT_ATOMS: atom_id res chain seq x y z
N MET A 1 15.39 -50.63 -5.35
CA MET A 1 14.15 -49.95 -5.78
C MET A 1 14.11 -48.60 -5.10
N SER A 2 14.60 -47.56 -5.78
CA SER A 2 14.13 -46.18 -5.56
C SER A 2 13.20 -45.88 -6.74
N PRO A 3 12.17 -45.04 -6.55
CA PRO A 3 12.42 -43.63 -6.80
C PRO A 3 11.86 -42.70 -5.73
N ASP A 4 12.73 -41.81 -5.27
CA ASP A 4 12.41 -40.41 -5.02
C ASP A 4 11.58 -39.85 -6.20
N ALA A 5 10.29 -39.68 -5.97
CA ALA A 5 9.50 -38.73 -6.74
C ALA A 5 9.34 -37.49 -5.88
N ALA A 6 10.37 -36.64 -5.89
CA ALA A 6 10.21 -35.24 -5.51
C ALA A 6 9.11 -34.66 -6.40
N ALA A 7 7.93 -34.45 -5.81
CA ALA A 7 6.83 -33.79 -6.47
C ALA A 7 7.33 -32.42 -6.94
N ALA A 8 7.39 -32.22 -8.25
CA ALA A 8 7.76 -30.95 -8.84
C ALA A 8 6.81 -29.88 -8.28
N ALA A 9 7.36 -28.90 -7.54
CA ALA A 9 6.61 -27.76 -7.06
C ALA A 9 6.01 -27.04 -8.27
N SER A 10 4.68 -27.08 -8.41
CA SER A 10 3.99 -26.28 -9.42
C SER A 10 4.28 -24.82 -9.13
N VAL A 11 4.76 -24.07 -10.12
CA VAL A 11 4.87 -22.60 -10.03
C VAL A 11 3.46 -22.04 -9.83
N GLY A 12 3.11 -21.75 -8.58
CA GLY A 12 1.82 -21.21 -8.19
C GLY A 12 1.75 -19.69 -8.42
N LYS A 13 0.55 -19.17 -8.67
CA LYS A 13 0.27 -17.73 -8.69
C LYS A 13 -0.24 -17.30 -7.31
N LEU A 14 0.48 -16.41 -6.63
CA LEU A 14 0.00 -15.71 -5.44
C LEU A 14 -0.52 -14.33 -5.85
N VAL A 15 -1.77 -14.02 -5.50
CA VAL A 15 -2.36 -12.69 -5.70
C VAL A 15 -2.14 -11.87 -4.43
N LEU A 16 -1.59 -10.67 -4.58
CA LEU A 16 -1.30 -9.74 -3.49
C LEU A 16 -2.29 -8.56 -3.53
N ASP A 17 -3.53 -8.80 -3.13
CA ASP A 17 -4.62 -7.81 -3.14
C ASP A 17 -5.08 -7.40 -1.73
N THR A 18 -4.46 -7.93 -0.68
CA THR A 18 -4.81 -7.68 0.72
C THR A 18 -3.59 -7.28 1.55
N GLY A 19 -3.84 -6.72 2.74
CA GLY A 19 -2.79 -6.38 3.70
C GLY A 19 -1.93 -5.17 3.35
N TRP A 20 -2.23 -4.47 2.26
CA TRP A 20 -1.47 -3.29 1.84
C TRP A 20 -1.69 -2.10 2.77
N LEU A 21 -0.61 -1.40 3.06
CA LEU A 21 -0.56 -0.12 3.76
C LEU A 21 -0.07 0.97 2.82
N ALA A 22 -0.52 2.19 3.06
CA ALA A 22 -0.04 3.38 2.37
C ALA A 22 0.22 4.52 3.36
N ALA A 23 1.16 5.40 3.00
CA ALA A 23 1.44 6.64 3.70
C ALA A 23 2.00 7.66 2.70
N ARG A 24 1.74 8.96 2.91
CA ARG A 24 2.33 9.99 2.04
C ARG A 24 3.84 10.04 2.27
N SER A 25 4.62 10.14 1.19
CA SER A 25 6.09 10.10 1.29
C SER A 25 6.65 11.20 2.20
N THR A 26 6.05 12.39 2.18
CA THR A 26 6.46 13.54 3.01
C THR A 26 6.18 13.36 4.50
N GLU A 27 5.38 12.38 4.88
CA GLU A 27 5.04 12.06 6.28
C GLU A 27 5.89 10.91 6.83
N VAL A 28 6.71 10.27 5.98
CA VAL A 28 7.56 9.14 6.33
C VAL A 28 9.03 9.57 6.23
N ALA A 29 9.69 9.73 7.38
CA ALA A 29 11.10 10.08 7.46
C ALA A 29 12.04 8.90 7.17
N LEU A 30 11.52 7.68 7.11
CA LEU A 30 12.28 6.45 6.90
C LEU A 30 12.58 6.22 5.41
N THR A 31 13.75 5.64 5.14
CA THR A 31 14.13 5.20 3.80
C THR A 31 13.44 3.90 3.42
N GLY A 32 13.37 3.61 2.11
CA GLY A 32 12.83 2.32 1.63
C GLY A 32 13.58 1.10 2.19
N VAL A 33 14.88 1.21 2.48
CA VAL A 33 15.66 0.14 3.13
C VAL A 33 15.18 -0.08 4.56
N GLU A 34 15.02 0.97 5.36
CA GLU A 34 14.55 0.85 6.74
C GLU A 34 13.13 0.28 6.78
N LEU A 35 12.24 0.76 5.92
CA LEU A 35 10.86 0.27 5.81
C LEU A 35 10.77 -1.22 5.48
N THR A 36 11.74 -1.78 4.74
CA THR A 36 11.70 -3.18 4.29
C THR A 36 12.58 -4.12 5.11
N THR A 37 13.31 -3.62 6.11
CA THR A 37 14.26 -4.44 6.89
C THR A 37 14.14 -4.27 8.40
N THR A 38 14.17 -3.04 8.91
CA THR A 38 14.32 -2.75 10.35
C THR A 38 13.06 -2.15 10.97
N HIS A 39 12.27 -1.42 10.19
CA HIS A 39 11.10 -0.67 10.65
C HIS A 39 9.91 -0.89 9.72
N PRO A 40 9.40 -2.13 9.61
CA PRO A 40 8.21 -2.40 8.80
C PRO A 40 7.03 -1.59 9.33
N PRO A 41 6.26 -0.94 8.44
CA PRO A 41 5.03 -0.24 8.78
C PRO A 41 4.01 -1.11 9.54
N ASP A 42 3.34 -0.49 10.50
CA ASP A 42 2.24 -1.10 11.27
C ASP A 42 1.01 -0.18 11.22
N ALA A 43 -0.11 -0.71 10.73
CA ALA A 43 -1.38 0.01 10.66
C ALA A 43 -2.09 0.14 12.02
N SER A 44 -1.68 -0.66 13.01
CA SER A 44 -2.20 -0.56 14.38
C SER A 44 -1.53 0.56 15.17
N ALA A 45 -0.38 1.06 14.70
CA ALA A 45 0.25 2.27 15.21
C ALA A 45 -0.50 3.52 14.73
N ALA A 46 -0.36 4.62 15.48
CA ALA A 46 -0.87 5.92 15.05
C ALA A 46 -0.25 6.36 13.70
N ALA A 47 -0.90 7.32 13.04
CA ALA A 47 -0.50 7.93 11.75
C ALA A 47 1.03 8.00 11.51
N PRO A 48 1.52 7.81 10.26
CA PRO A 48 0.81 8.14 9.01
C PRO A 48 0.29 6.96 8.18
N TRP A 49 0.50 5.72 8.62
CA TRP A 49 0.11 4.54 7.83
C TRP A 49 -1.39 4.26 7.89
N MET A 50 -1.97 3.93 6.73
CA MET A 50 -3.39 3.61 6.56
C MET A 50 -3.57 2.38 5.69
N HIS A 51 -4.71 1.70 5.77
CA HIS A 51 -5.00 0.55 4.92
C HIS A 51 -5.25 0.98 3.47
N ALA A 52 -4.44 0.49 2.54
CA ALA A 52 -4.58 0.76 1.13
C ALA A 52 -5.73 -0.05 0.49
N ALA A 53 -6.21 0.42 -0.66
CA ALA A 53 -7.09 -0.34 -1.54
C ALA A 53 -6.28 -0.90 -2.71
N VAL A 54 -6.27 -2.23 -2.87
CA VAL A 54 -5.65 -2.92 -4.01
C VAL A 54 -6.65 -3.95 -4.55
N PRO A 55 -7.05 -3.88 -5.84
CA PRO A 55 -6.77 -2.80 -6.78
C PRO A 55 -7.42 -1.48 -6.34
N GLY A 56 -6.79 -0.35 -6.66
CA GLY A 56 -7.29 0.97 -6.27
C GLY A 56 -6.34 2.11 -6.65
N THR A 57 -6.70 3.33 -6.25
CA THR A 57 -5.88 4.54 -6.42
C THR A 57 -5.56 5.14 -5.05
N VAL A 58 -4.62 6.10 -5.02
CA VAL A 58 -4.37 6.92 -3.82
C VAL A 58 -5.65 7.62 -3.37
N LEU A 59 -6.39 8.24 -4.29
CA LEU A 59 -7.65 8.92 -3.97
C LEU A 59 -8.69 7.96 -3.37
N GLY A 60 -8.85 6.77 -3.95
CA GLY A 60 -9.75 5.75 -3.39
C GLY A 60 -9.31 5.25 -2.01
N THR A 61 -8.00 5.18 -1.78
CA THR A 61 -7.44 4.85 -0.46
C THR A 61 -7.74 5.95 0.57
N LEU A 62 -7.56 7.23 0.22
CA LEU A 62 -7.89 8.36 1.10
C LEU A 62 -9.39 8.38 1.45
N LEU A 63 -10.25 8.15 0.46
CA LEU A 63 -11.70 8.08 0.66
C LEU A 63 -12.10 6.91 1.57
N LYS A 64 -11.56 5.70 1.33
CA LYS A 64 -11.79 4.51 2.16
C LYS A 64 -11.44 4.76 3.63
N ASN A 65 -10.35 5.49 3.87
CA ASN A 65 -9.89 5.84 5.22
C ASN A 65 -10.53 7.13 5.77
N LYS A 66 -11.52 7.71 5.07
CA LYS A 66 -12.25 8.92 5.46
C LYS A 66 -11.36 10.15 5.66
N LEU A 67 -10.23 10.20 4.96
CA LEU A 67 -9.30 11.34 4.99
C LEU A 67 -9.70 12.46 4.01
N ILE A 68 -10.60 12.16 3.09
CA ILE A 68 -11.26 13.12 2.22
C ILE A 68 -12.77 12.88 2.21
N PRO A 69 -13.58 13.92 1.96
CA PRO A 69 -15.01 13.75 1.78
C PRO A 69 -15.34 13.03 0.45
N ASP A 70 -16.56 12.49 0.33
CA ASP A 70 -17.04 11.88 -0.91
C ASP A 70 -17.09 12.94 -2.03
N PRO A 71 -16.26 12.82 -3.09
CA PRO A 71 -16.16 13.82 -4.13
C PRO A 71 -17.42 13.95 -4.99
N PHE A 72 -18.34 12.98 -4.94
CA PHE A 72 -19.60 13.04 -5.68
C PHE A 72 -20.74 13.71 -4.90
N TYR A 73 -20.51 14.09 -3.65
CA TYR A 73 -21.50 14.81 -2.85
C TYR A 73 -21.23 16.33 -2.89
N GLY A 74 -22.21 17.10 -3.36
CA GLY A 74 -22.13 18.56 -3.41
C GLY A 74 -20.93 19.04 -4.22
N LEU A 75 -20.09 19.89 -3.61
CA LEU A 75 -18.84 20.40 -4.18
C LEU A 75 -17.59 19.84 -3.49
N ASN A 76 -17.70 18.68 -2.85
CA ASN A 76 -16.58 18.06 -2.13
C ASN A 76 -15.39 17.73 -3.03
N ASN A 77 -15.59 17.61 -4.34
CA ASN A 77 -14.50 17.48 -5.31
C ASN A 77 -13.51 18.66 -5.26
N GLU A 78 -13.95 19.86 -4.87
CA GLU A 78 -13.08 21.04 -4.73
C GLU A 78 -12.11 20.91 -3.53
N ALA A 79 -12.35 19.97 -2.61
CA ALA A 79 -11.42 19.66 -1.52
C ALA A 79 -10.20 18.83 -1.98
N ILE A 80 -10.21 18.32 -3.21
CA ILE A 80 -9.09 17.59 -3.80
C ILE A 80 -8.17 18.59 -4.51
N ILE A 81 -7.01 18.86 -3.90
CA ILE A 81 -6.05 19.86 -4.39
C ILE A 81 -5.47 19.41 -5.74
N ASP A 82 -5.45 20.26 -6.75
CA ASP A 82 -4.83 19.91 -8.03
C ASP A 82 -3.31 19.73 -7.88
N ILE A 83 -2.71 18.82 -8.65
CA ILE A 83 -1.27 18.57 -8.63
C ILE A 83 -0.45 19.80 -9.09
N ALA A 84 -1.01 20.67 -9.91
CA ALA A 84 -0.40 21.94 -10.32
C ALA A 84 -0.24 22.90 -9.13
N ASP A 85 -1.15 22.83 -8.16
CA ASP A 85 -1.12 23.67 -6.95
C ASP A 85 -0.33 23.00 -5.80
N SER A 86 -0.57 21.70 -5.57
CA SER A 86 0.08 20.96 -4.47
C SER A 86 1.53 20.57 -4.77
N GLY A 87 1.87 20.46 -6.05
CA GLY A 87 3.08 19.80 -6.51
C GLY A 87 3.00 18.28 -6.44
N ARG A 88 3.94 17.62 -7.12
CA ARG A 88 4.04 16.15 -7.22
C ARG A 88 4.16 15.46 -5.86
N GLU A 89 4.95 16.02 -4.95
CA GLU A 89 5.27 15.37 -3.67
C GLU A 89 4.04 15.10 -2.80
N TYR A 90 3.01 15.96 -2.90
CA TYR A 90 1.75 15.78 -2.18
C TYR A 90 1.03 14.46 -2.56
N TYR A 91 1.19 14.02 -3.82
CA TYR A 91 0.58 12.81 -4.37
C TYR A 91 1.56 11.64 -4.50
N THR A 92 2.76 11.75 -3.93
CA THR A 92 3.72 10.64 -3.84
C THR A 92 3.46 9.85 -2.56
N PHE A 93 3.24 8.54 -2.68
CA PHE A 93 2.90 7.65 -1.56
C PHE A 93 3.76 6.41 -1.55
N TRP A 94 4.12 5.97 -0.34
CA TRP A 94 4.59 4.61 -0.11
C TRP A 94 3.42 3.64 -0.14
N PHE A 95 3.65 2.45 -0.73
CA PHE A 95 2.77 1.29 -0.61
C PHE A 95 3.61 0.13 -0.08
N PHE A 96 3.13 -0.52 0.98
CA PHE A 96 3.87 -1.56 1.68
C PHE A 96 2.97 -2.76 1.96
N THR A 97 3.48 -3.97 1.75
CA THR A 97 2.84 -5.21 2.18
C THR A 97 3.91 -6.24 2.51
N THR A 98 3.52 -7.28 3.23
CA THR A 98 4.37 -8.46 3.46
C THR A 98 3.67 -9.69 2.94
N PHE A 99 4.44 -10.64 2.44
CA PHE A 99 3.92 -11.91 1.95
C PHE A 99 4.93 -13.01 2.23
N GLN A 100 4.44 -14.23 2.37
CA GLN A 100 5.29 -15.40 2.54
C GLN A 100 5.67 -15.96 1.17
N CYS A 101 6.97 -16.16 0.95
CA CYS A 101 7.46 -16.94 -0.17
C CYS A 101 7.59 -18.40 0.28
N ALA A 102 7.06 -19.34 -0.51
CA ALA A 102 7.36 -20.75 -0.29
C ALA A 102 8.88 -20.97 -0.45
N PRO A 103 9.52 -21.76 0.42
CA PRO A 103 10.89 -22.19 0.19
C PRO A 103 10.95 -22.94 -1.13
N VAL A 104 11.94 -22.61 -1.97
CA VAL A 104 12.34 -23.42 -3.14
C VAL A 104 13.04 -24.69 -2.69
#